data_AF-A0AAN8LVZ9-F1
#
_entry.id   AF-A0AAN8LVZ9-F1
#
_cell.length_a   1.000
_cell.length_b   1.000
_cell.length_c   1.000
_cell.angle_alpha   90.00
_cell.angle_beta   90.00
_cell.angle_gamma   90.00
#
_symmetry.space_group_name_H-M   'P 1'
#
loop_
_entity.id
_entity.type
_entity.pdbx_description
1 polymer ?
#
loop_
_entity_poly.entity_id
_entity_poly.type
_entity_poly.pdbx_seq_one_letter_code
_entity_poly.pdbx_strand_id
1 'polypeptide(L)'
;MLLLTTVVFWLAGICDGVQRLTCPYDLMDEGLPRVWCKETSPQCCTGFSFSRQSQSLDAGSLKVTQGVDSFTVDVLNLTQGEGMYWCGVLSSNNTIIKLAEEYFYSSSYVWDILRWILMPLLPMVSIFSYCYLNRKHQNKKEEGQLMNIAMTSDLAQNNRQNEDSAEEITELE
;
A
#
# COMPACT_ATOMS: atom_id res chain seq x y z
N MET A 1 -0.25 17.88 -7.75
CA MET A 1 0.34 16.97 -6.73
C MET A 1 -0.39 15.63 -6.67
N LEU A 2 -1.71 15.59 -6.42
CA LEU A 2 -2.51 14.34 -6.42
C LEU A 2 -2.50 13.56 -7.75
N LEU A 3 -2.46 14.28 -8.87
CA LEU A 3 -2.32 13.70 -10.22
C LEU A 3 -0.95 13.07 -10.46
N LEU A 4 0.12 13.62 -9.87
CA LEU A 4 1.45 13.05 -10.00
C LEU A 4 1.57 11.75 -9.18
N THR A 5 1.02 11.74 -7.96
CA THR A 5 1.11 10.55 -7.09
C THR A 5 0.25 9.39 -7.57
N THR A 6 -0.92 9.67 -8.16
CA THR A 6 -1.77 8.65 -8.78
C THR A 6 -1.14 8.10 -10.07
N VAL A 7 -0.54 8.96 -10.91
CA VAL A 7 0.20 8.51 -12.09
C VAL A 7 1.44 7.69 -11.70
N VAL A 8 2.17 8.04 -10.64
CA VAL A 8 3.29 7.23 -10.12
C VAL A 8 2.82 5.88 -9.57
N PHE A 9 1.68 5.83 -8.87
CA PHE A 9 1.06 4.57 -8.40
C PHE A 9 0.54 3.68 -9.54
N TRP A 10 0.05 4.28 -10.63
CA TRP A 10 -0.36 3.55 -11.84
C TRP A 10 0.83 3.12 -12.72
N LEU A 11 1.93 3.88 -12.71
CA LEU A 11 3.17 3.55 -13.41
C LEU A 11 4.03 2.54 -12.65
N ALA A 12 3.88 2.44 -11.32
CA ALA A 12 4.28 1.27 -10.55
C ALA A 12 3.31 0.11 -10.81
N GLY A 13 3.16 -0.23 -12.10
CA GLY A 13 2.44 -1.40 -12.55
C GLY A 13 2.96 -2.62 -11.79
N ILE A 14 2.01 -3.45 -11.41
CA ILE A 14 2.16 -4.71 -10.68
C ILE A 14 3.21 -5.54 -11.40
N CYS A 15 4.46 -5.47 -10.93
CA CYS A 15 5.40 -6.53 -11.18
C CYS A 15 4.87 -7.71 -10.37
N ASP A 16 4.22 -8.66 -11.04
CA ASP A 16 4.12 -10.05 -10.54
C ASP A 16 5.55 -10.56 -10.38
N GLY A 17 6.16 -10.16 -9.27
CA GLY A 17 7.53 -10.49 -8.92
C GLY A 17 7.55 -11.94 -8.53
N VAL A 18 7.70 -12.82 -9.51
CA VAL A 18 8.13 -14.20 -9.24
C VAL A 18 9.38 -14.08 -8.36
N GLN A 19 9.28 -14.58 -7.14
CA GLN A 19 10.40 -14.58 -6.21
C GLN A 19 11.42 -15.61 -6.71
N ARG A 20 12.71 -15.28 -6.70
CA ARG A 20 13.75 -16.12 -7.31
C ARG A 20 14.99 -16.19 -6.44
N LEU A 21 15.49 -17.39 -6.18
CA LEU A 21 16.77 -17.59 -5.49
C LEU A 21 17.80 -18.12 -6.48
N THR A 22 18.91 -17.37 -6.64
CA THR A 22 20.05 -17.79 -7.47
C THR A 22 21.20 -18.30 -6.60
N CYS A 23 21.76 -19.43 -7.02
CA CYS A 23 22.65 -20.25 -6.22
C CYS A 23 23.96 -20.42 -6.99
N PRO A 24 24.99 -19.61 -6.70
CA PRO A 24 26.29 -19.72 -7.34
C PRO A 24 27.01 -20.98 -6.86
N TYR A 25 27.70 -21.69 -7.74
CA TYR A 25 28.50 -22.88 -7.40
C TYR A 25 29.82 -22.89 -8.19
N ASP A 26 30.84 -23.53 -7.63
CA ASP A 26 32.12 -23.73 -8.33
C ASP A 26 31.99 -24.81 -9.40
N LEU A 27 32.72 -24.69 -10.52
CA LEU A 27 32.69 -25.68 -11.61
C LEU A 27 33.03 -27.11 -11.14
N MET A 28 33.80 -27.25 -10.05
CA MET A 28 34.10 -28.56 -9.44
C MET A 28 32.85 -29.25 -8.87
N ASP A 29 31.84 -28.46 -8.47
CA ASP A 29 30.57 -28.90 -7.93
C ASP A 29 29.48 -29.03 -9.00
N GLU A 30 29.82 -28.85 -10.28
CA GLU A 30 28.87 -28.90 -11.40
C GLU A 30 28.14 -30.25 -11.48
N GLY A 31 28.83 -31.33 -11.15
CA GLY A 31 28.29 -32.70 -11.14
C GLY A 31 27.49 -33.07 -9.89
N LEU A 32 27.48 -32.22 -8.86
CA LEU A 32 26.81 -32.52 -7.59
C LEU A 32 25.28 -32.28 -7.69
N PRO A 33 24.45 -33.11 -7.04
CA PRO A 33 23.03 -32.87 -6.94
C PRO A 33 22.75 -31.50 -6.31
N ARG A 34 21.73 -30.81 -6.81
CA ARG A 34 21.29 -29.53 -6.26
C ARG A 34 20.37 -29.79 -5.08
N VAL A 35 20.30 -28.84 -4.16
CA VAL A 35 19.46 -28.90 -2.96
C VAL A 35 18.54 -27.69 -2.94
N TRP A 36 17.28 -27.94 -2.59
CA TRP A 36 16.30 -26.92 -2.25
C TRP A 36 15.65 -27.31 -0.93
N CYS A 37 15.71 -26.43 0.08
CA CYS A 37 15.11 -26.71 1.37
C CYS A 37 14.64 -25.46 2.10
N LYS A 38 13.66 -25.64 2.99
CA LYS A 38 13.17 -24.62 3.91
C LYS A 38 13.87 -24.78 5.26
N GLU A 39 14.35 -23.69 5.83
CA GLU A 39 14.97 -23.68 7.16
C GLU A 39 13.97 -24.19 8.22
N THR A 40 14.43 -25.11 9.07
CA THR A 40 13.69 -25.58 10.25
C THR A 40 14.39 -25.21 11.55
N SER A 41 15.71 -25.04 11.52
CA SER A 41 16.52 -24.49 12.61
C SER A 41 17.79 -23.85 12.02
N PRO A 42 18.59 -23.09 12.80
CA PRO A 42 19.77 -22.40 12.27
C PRO A 42 20.80 -23.29 11.55
N GLN A 43 20.75 -24.61 11.74
CA GLN A 43 21.66 -25.58 11.12
C GLN A 43 20.92 -26.69 10.35
N CYS A 44 19.58 -26.66 10.31
CA CYS A 44 18.78 -27.72 9.70
C CYS A 44 17.76 -27.13 8.72
N CYS A 45 17.49 -27.88 7.66
CA CYS A 45 16.42 -27.57 6.72
C CYS A 45 15.70 -28.84 6.27
N THR A 46 14.47 -28.68 5.80
CA THR A 46 13.65 -29.77 5.25
C THR A 46 13.40 -29.47 3.78
N GLY A 47 13.62 -30.46 2.92
CA GLY A 47 13.48 -30.28 1.48
C GLY A 47 13.92 -31.52 0.72
N PHE A 48 14.49 -31.31 -0.44
CA PHE A 48 14.89 -32.39 -1.33
C PHE A 48 16.10 -32.01 -2.18
N SER A 49 16.76 -33.03 -2.72
CA SER A 49 17.79 -32.86 -3.74
C SER A 49 17.26 -33.20 -5.12
N PHE A 50 17.87 -32.64 -6.16
CA PHE A 50 17.46 -32.85 -7.54
C PHE A 50 18.65 -32.79 -8.50
N SER A 51 18.47 -33.39 -9.67
CA SER A 51 19.50 -33.44 -10.72
C SER A 51 19.61 -32.11 -11.46
N ARG A 52 20.76 -31.84 -12.08
CA ARG A 52 20.95 -30.65 -12.93
C ARG A 52 19.95 -30.58 -14.10
N GLN A 53 19.47 -31.72 -14.59
CA GLN A 53 18.55 -31.81 -15.71
C GLN A 53 17.11 -31.42 -15.33
N SER A 54 16.81 -31.31 -14.03
CA SER A 54 15.49 -30.94 -13.55
C SER A 54 15.18 -29.47 -13.84
N GLN A 55 14.09 -29.23 -14.56
CA GLN A 55 13.60 -27.88 -14.90
C GLN A 55 12.34 -27.49 -14.12
N SER A 56 11.64 -28.48 -13.57
CA SER A 56 10.43 -28.30 -12.77
C SER A 56 10.49 -29.23 -11.57
N LEU A 57 10.16 -28.70 -10.39
CA LEU A 57 10.20 -29.42 -9.12
C LEU A 57 8.88 -29.21 -8.38
N ASP A 58 8.66 -30.05 -7.37
CA ASP A 58 7.56 -29.90 -6.42
C ASP A 58 6.18 -29.72 -7.10
N ALA A 59 5.86 -30.69 -7.97
CA ALA A 59 4.64 -30.71 -8.78
C ALA A 59 4.40 -29.46 -9.65
N GLY A 60 5.47 -28.77 -10.05
CA GLY A 60 5.39 -27.56 -10.87
C GLY A 60 5.39 -26.25 -10.08
N SER A 61 5.49 -26.32 -8.75
CA SER A 61 5.55 -25.12 -7.89
C SER A 61 6.87 -24.37 -7.99
N LEU A 62 7.92 -25.03 -8.48
CA LEU A 62 9.24 -24.45 -8.68
C LEU A 62 9.70 -24.69 -10.12
N LYS A 63 10.30 -23.67 -10.72
CA LYS A 63 10.96 -23.76 -12.02
C LYS A 63 12.45 -23.49 -11.85
N VAL A 64 13.29 -24.32 -12.46
CA VAL A 64 14.74 -24.21 -12.35
C VAL A 64 15.36 -23.84 -13.68
N THR A 65 16.22 -22.84 -13.66
CA THR A 65 17.06 -22.44 -14.78
C THR A 65 18.52 -22.73 -14.43
N GLN A 66 19.21 -23.52 -15.25
CA GLN A 66 20.62 -23.83 -15.06
C GLN A 66 21.48 -22.78 -15.77
N GLY A 67 22.47 -22.24 -15.07
CA GLY A 67 23.57 -21.44 -15.59
C GLY A 67 24.87 -22.25 -15.66
N VAL A 68 25.94 -21.57 -16.09
CA VAL A 68 27.29 -22.17 -16.21
C VAL A 68 27.91 -22.42 -14.83
N ASP A 69 27.74 -21.47 -13.92
CA ASP A 69 28.32 -21.39 -12.58
C ASP A 69 27.26 -21.13 -11.50
N SER A 70 25.99 -21.31 -11.87
CA SER A 70 24.86 -21.00 -11.00
C SER A 70 23.61 -21.76 -11.43
N PHE A 71 22.63 -21.85 -10.55
CA PHE A 71 21.26 -22.22 -10.92
C PHE A 71 20.28 -21.29 -10.21
N THR A 72 19.16 -21.00 -10.86
CA THR A 72 18.12 -20.13 -10.32
C THR A 72 16.84 -20.93 -10.14
N VAL A 73 16.25 -20.81 -8.96
CA VAL A 73 14.95 -21.40 -8.61
C VAL A 73 13.91 -20.28 -8.59
N ASP A 74 13.02 -20.28 -9.58
CA ASP A 74 11.84 -19.45 -9.64
C ASP A 74 10.74 -20.10 -8.79
N VAL A 75 10.28 -19.39 -7.76
CA VAL A 75 9.22 -19.86 -6.85
C VAL A 75 7.87 -19.38 -7.35
N LEU A 76 7.09 -20.31 -7.92
CA LEU A 76 5.74 -20.05 -8.42
C LEU A 76 4.70 -20.22 -7.32
N ASN A 77 4.91 -21.19 -6.42
CA ASN A 77 4.06 -21.42 -5.26
C ASN A 77 4.87 -21.97 -4.07
N LEU A 78 4.54 -21.51 -2.86
CA LEU A 78 5.18 -21.94 -1.61
C LEU A 78 4.42 -23.10 -0.97
N THR A 79 4.70 -24.33 -1.40
CA THR A 79 4.05 -25.54 -0.85
C THR A 79 4.34 -25.75 0.64
N GLN A 80 5.53 -25.38 1.10
CA GLN A 80 5.93 -25.43 2.51
C GLN A 80 5.64 -24.12 3.27
N GLY A 81 4.93 -23.17 2.64
CA GLY A 81 4.59 -21.86 3.20
C GLY A 81 5.76 -20.86 3.22
N GLU A 82 5.50 -19.69 3.80
CA GLU A 82 6.49 -18.61 3.94
C GLU A 82 7.63 -18.96 4.89
N GLY A 83 8.80 -18.36 4.65
CA GLY A 83 9.96 -18.53 5.50
C GLY A 83 11.29 -18.41 4.76
N MET A 84 12.36 -18.76 5.46
CA MET A 84 13.72 -18.79 4.93
C MET A 84 13.93 -20.06 4.11
N TYR A 85 14.35 -19.92 2.86
CA TYR A 85 14.72 -21.03 1.99
C TYR A 85 16.19 -20.96 1.64
N TRP A 86 16.80 -22.13 1.52
CA TRP A 86 18.19 -22.31 1.13
C TRP A 86 18.27 -23.10 -0.16
N CYS A 87 19.30 -22.78 -0.91
CA CYS A 87 19.75 -23.65 -1.98
C CYS A 87 21.22 -23.99 -1.81
N GLY A 88 21.58 -25.13 -2.37
CA GLY A 88 22.92 -25.67 -2.20
C GLY A 88 23.23 -26.79 -3.17
N VAL A 89 24.35 -27.45 -2.90
CA VAL A 89 24.72 -28.72 -3.52
C VAL A 89 24.92 -29.78 -2.45
N LEU A 90 24.65 -31.04 -2.81
CA LEU A 90 24.84 -32.18 -1.94
C LEU A 90 26.19 -32.82 -2.26
N SER A 91 27.13 -32.75 -1.32
CA SER A 91 28.43 -33.41 -1.44
C SER A 91 28.28 -34.93 -1.40
N SER A 92 29.31 -35.66 -1.87
CA SER A 92 29.38 -37.12 -1.81
C SER A 92 29.27 -37.69 -0.39
N ASN A 93 29.61 -36.89 0.63
CA ASN A 93 29.51 -37.27 2.04
C ASN A 93 28.13 -36.96 2.64
N ASN A 94 27.11 -36.72 1.82
CA ASN A 94 25.76 -36.32 2.23
C ASN A 94 25.71 -35.00 3.03
N THR A 95 26.74 -34.16 2.90
CA THR A 95 26.78 -32.82 3.50
C THR A 95 26.19 -31.80 2.52
N ILE A 96 25.31 -30.93 3.02
CA ILE A 96 24.75 -29.84 2.22
C ILE A 96 25.72 -28.68 2.28
N ILE A 97 26.21 -28.26 1.12
CA ILE A 97 26.98 -27.02 0.97
C ILE A 97 25.96 -25.93 0.64
N LYS A 98 25.63 -25.10 1.63
CA LYS A 98 24.71 -23.97 1.48
C LYS A 98 25.38 -22.89 0.62
N LEU A 99 24.70 -22.48 -0.45
CA LEU A 99 25.23 -21.51 -1.43
C LEU A 99 24.54 -20.15 -1.32
N ALA A 100 23.22 -20.14 -1.12
CA ALA A 100 22.46 -18.92 -0.92
C ALA A 100 21.21 -19.16 -0.06
N GLU A 101 20.65 -18.09 0.48
CA GLU A 101 19.40 -18.08 1.22
C GLU A 101 18.56 -16.83 0.93
N GLU A 102 17.24 -16.99 0.92
CA GLU A 102 16.31 -15.88 0.75
C GLU A 102 14.95 -16.15 1.42
N TYR A 103 14.35 -15.08 1.96
CA TYR A 103 13.08 -15.17 2.67
C TYR A 103 11.95 -14.99 1.69
N PHE A 104 11.12 -16.03 1.55
CA PHE A 104 9.99 -16.03 0.65
C PHE A 104 8.70 -15.75 1.41
N TYR A 105 7.93 -14.79 0.92
CA TYR A 105 6.63 -14.42 1.47
C TYR A 105 5.52 -15.12 0.70
N SER A 106 4.50 -15.62 1.40
CA SER A 106 3.24 -16.00 0.73
C SER A 106 2.61 -14.71 0.25
N SER A 107 2.39 -14.54 -1.06
CA SER A 107 1.91 -13.29 -1.63
C SER A 107 0.50 -12.96 -1.15
N SER A 108 0.37 -12.39 0.05
CA SER A 108 -0.87 -11.82 0.59
C SER A 108 -0.91 -10.34 0.22
N TYR A 109 -0.74 -10.06 -1.07
CA TYR A 109 -0.65 -8.72 -1.67
C TYR A 109 -1.89 -7.86 -1.37
N VAL A 110 -2.99 -8.50 -0.97
CA VAL A 110 -4.25 -7.87 -0.58
C VAL A 110 -4.08 -6.94 0.62
N TRP A 111 -3.27 -7.28 1.63
CA TRP A 111 -3.11 -6.46 2.83
C TRP A 111 -2.23 -5.23 2.58
N ASP A 112 -1.19 -5.37 1.77
CA ASP A 112 -0.35 -4.23 1.39
C ASP A 112 -1.14 -3.25 0.53
N ILE A 113 -1.83 -3.71 -0.52
CA ILE A 113 -2.71 -2.86 -1.33
C ILE A 113 -3.76 -2.17 -0.44
N LEU A 114 -4.43 -2.92 0.44
CA LEU A 114 -5.46 -2.37 1.32
C LEU A 114 -4.90 -1.28 2.24
N ARG A 115 -3.68 -1.46 2.77
CA ARG A 115 -3.00 -0.48 3.62
C ARG A 115 -2.62 0.79 2.85
N TRP A 116 -2.11 0.64 1.62
CA TRP A 116 -1.76 1.77 0.76
C TRP A 116 -2.97 2.55 0.25
N ILE A 117 -4.14 1.91 0.10
CA ILE A 117 -5.39 2.57 -0.28
C ILE A 117 -6.06 3.25 0.93
N LEU A 118 -6.09 2.61 2.10
CA LEU A 118 -6.74 3.17 3.29
C LEU A 118 -6.00 4.38 3.86
N MET A 119 -4.66 4.38 3.84
CA MET A 119 -3.87 5.45 4.45
C MET A 119 -4.11 6.86 3.85
N PRO A 120 -4.24 7.04 2.51
CA PRO A 120 -4.61 8.33 1.91
C PRO A 120 -6.13 8.62 1.94
N LEU A 121 -7.00 7.62 2.05
CA LEU A 121 -8.46 7.84 2.12
C LEU A 121 -8.89 8.47 3.45
N LEU A 122 -8.28 8.07 4.56
CA LEU A 122 -8.61 8.60 5.90
C LEU A 122 -8.40 10.13 6.03
N PRO A 123 -7.25 10.73 5.65
CA PRO A 123 -7.06 12.17 5.69
C PRO A 123 -7.93 12.91 4.67
N MET A 124 -8.23 12.29 3.52
CA MET A 124 -9.13 12.90 2.54
C MET A 124 -10.55 13.04 3.11
N VAL A 125 -11.09 11.99 3.73
CA VAL A 125 -12.44 12.03 4.34
C VAL A 125 -12.52 13.04 5.48
N SER A 126 -11.47 13.18 6.29
CA SER A 126 -11.45 14.16 7.38
C SER A 126 -11.35 15.60 6.86
N ILE A 127 -10.51 15.86 5.85
CA ILE A 127 -10.40 17.17 5.19
C ILE A 127 -11.74 17.53 4.51
N PHE A 128 -12.35 16.61 3.76
CA PHE A 128 -13.65 16.84 3.13
C PHE A 128 -14.76 17.12 4.15
N SER A 129 -14.81 16.36 5.25
CA SER A 129 -15.78 16.58 6.33
C SER A 129 -15.57 17.93 7.02
N TYR A 130 -14.31 18.30 7.28
CA TYR A 130 -13.94 19.59 7.85
C TYR A 130 -14.36 20.75 6.93
N CYS A 131 -14.07 20.67 5.64
CA CYS A 131 -14.49 21.68 4.65
C CYS A 131 -16.01 21.79 4.53
N TYR A 132 -16.72 20.65 4.56
CA TYR A 132 -18.18 20.63 4.48
C TYR A 132 -18.84 21.30 5.70
N LEU A 133 -18.36 20.97 6.91
CA LEU A 133 -18.84 21.59 8.14
C LEU A 133 -18.57 23.10 8.16
N ASN A 134 -17.39 23.53 7.73
CA ASN A 134 -17.02 24.94 7.74
C ASN A 134 -17.85 25.76 6.73
N ARG A 135 -18.12 25.21 5.53
CA ARG A 135 -19.06 25.82 4.55
C ARG A 135 -20.47 25.93 5.11
N LYS A 136 -20.98 24.90 5.78
CA LYS A 136 -22.29 24.95 6.42
C LYS A 136 -22.37 26.04 7.49
N HIS A 137 -21.27 26.26 8.23
CA HIS A 137 -21.18 27.30 9.26
C HIS A 137 -21.15 28.72 8.68
N GLN A 138 -20.52 28.91 7.51
CA GLN A 138 -20.51 30.18 6.77
C GLN A 138 -21.90 30.52 6.23
N ASN A 139 -22.58 29.58 5.57
CA ASN A 139 -23.94 29.81 5.05
C ASN A 139 -24.93 30.17 6.17
N LYS A 140 -24.82 29.50 7.33
CA LYS A 140 -25.66 29.81 8.50
C LYS A 140 -25.36 31.20 9.10
N LYS A 141 -24.14 31.71 8.91
CA LYS A 141 -23.73 33.05 9.37
C LYS A 141 -24.22 34.15 8.43
N GLU A 142 -24.21 33.90 7.11
CA GLU A 142 -24.79 34.82 6.11
C GLU A 142 -26.31 34.94 6.24
N GLU A 143 -27.03 33.83 6.46
CA GLU A 143 -28.49 33.89 6.73
C GLU A 143 -28.80 34.67 8.02
N GLY A 144 -28.01 34.48 9.08
CA GLY A 144 -28.16 35.22 10.34
C GLY A 144 -27.84 36.72 10.21
N GLN A 145 -26.85 37.10 9.39
CA GLN A 145 -26.55 38.51 9.12
C GLN A 145 -27.61 39.17 8.24
N LEU A 146 -28.16 38.46 7.25
CA LEU A 146 -29.25 38.97 6.40
C LEU A 146 -30.53 39.27 7.23
N MET A 147 -30.84 38.40 8.19
CA MET A 147 -31.98 38.60 9.10
C MET A 147 -31.79 39.81 10.03
N ASN A 148 -30.57 40.02 10.54
CA ASN A 148 -30.26 41.16 11.40
C ASN A 148 -30.26 42.49 10.63
N ILE A 149 -29.83 42.48 9.36
CA ILE A 149 -29.86 43.68 8.49
C ILE A 149 -31.31 44.02 8.08
N ALA A 150 -32.15 43.03 7.81
CA ALA A 150 -33.57 43.26 7.54
C ALA A 150 -34.26 43.90 8.76
N MET A 151 -34.02 43.37 9.96
CA MET A 151 -34.63 43.84 11.20
C MET A 151 -34.20 45.26 11.61
N THR A 152 -32.96 45.67 11.32
CA THR A 152 -32.50 47.05 11.56
C THR A 152 -32.99 48.04 10.51
N SER A 153 -33.23 47.58 9.28
CA SER A 153 -33.81 48.42 8.22
C SER A 153 -35.27 48.78 8.52
N ASP A 154 -36.07 47.84 9.03
CA ASP A 154 -37.46 48.08 9.43
C ASP A 154 -37.54 49.07 10.61
N LEU A 155 -36.60 48.98 11.56
CA LEU A 155 -36.53 49.88 12.72
C LEU A 155 -36.12 51.31 12.31
N ALA A 156 -35.19 51.44 11.36
CA ALA A 156 -34.72 52.74 10.85
C ALA A 156 -35.75 53.45 9.96
N GLN A 157 -36.66 52.70 9.33
CA GLN A 157 -37.75 53.26 8.53
C GLN A 157 -38.91 53.74 9.43
N ASN A 158 -39.21 53.00 10.49
CA ASN A 158 -40.22 53.39 11.48
C ASN A 158 -39.84 54.66 12.26
N ASN A 159 -38.55 54.84 12.59
CA ASN A 159 -38.09 56.06 13.28
C ASN A 159 -38.15 57.31 12.41
N ARG A 160 -37.86 57.20 11.10
CA ARG A 160 -38.00 58.34 10.17
C ARG A 160 -39.45 58.77 9.95
N GLN A 161 -40.41 57.84 10.06
CA GLN A 161 -41.83 58.17 9.98
C GLN A 161 -42.37 58.85 11.25
N ASN A 162 -41.72 58.65 12.41
CA ASN A 162 -42.08 59.30 13.66
C ASN A 162 -41.48 60.71 13.80
N GLU A 163 -40.37 61.04 13.12
CA GLU A 163 -39.77 62.39 13.18
C GLU A 163 -40.53 63.41 12.31
N ASP A 164 -41.14 63.00 11.19
CA ASP A 164 -41.96 63.89 10.34
C ASP A 164 -43.35 64.22 10.92
N SER A 165 -43.74 63.60 12.04
CA SER A 165 -45.07 63.80 12.68
C SER A 165 -45.02 64.63 13.97
N ALA A 166 -43.85 65.14 14.37
CA ALA A 166 -43.66 65.82 15.66
C ALA A 166 -43.39 67.34 15.55
N GLU A 167 -43.41 67.92 14.35
CA GLU A 167 -43.19 69.37 14.13
C GLU A 167 -44.41 70.02 13.45
N GLU A 168 -45.61 69.86 14.01
CA GLU A 168 -46.76 70.71 13.62
C GLU A 168 -47.82 70.86 14.71
N ILE A 169 -47.49 71.09 15.99
CA ILE A 169 -48.46 71.69 16.92
C ILE A 169 -47.75 72.51 18.00
N THR A 170 -47.56 73.82 17.79
CA THR A 170 -47.66 74.89 18.81
C THR A 170 -47.56 76.27 18.13
N GLU A 171 -48.64 76.69 17.50
CA GLU A 171 -49.01 78.10 17.34
C GLU A 171 -50.49 78.26 17.69
N LEU A 172 -50.82 79.35 18.40
CA LEU A 172 -52.16 79.84 18.79
C LEU A 172 -52.74 79.08 20.02
N GLU A 173 -53.11 79.70 21.14
CA GLU A 173 -53.50 81.08 21.47
C GLU A 173 -53.34 81.30 23.00
#